data_AF-A0A7W7ZK12-F1
#
_entry.id   AF-A0A7W7ZK12-F1
#
_cell.length_a   1.000
_cell.length_b   1.000
_cell.length_c   1.000
_cell.angle_alpha   90.00
_cell.angle_beta   90.00
_cell.angle_gamma   90.00
#
_symmetry.space_group_name_H-M   'P 1'
#
loop_
_entity.id
_entity.type
_entity.pdbx_description
1 polymer ?
#
loop_
_entity_poly.entity_id
_entity_poly.type
_entity_poly.pdbx_seq_one_letter_code
_entity_poly.pdbx_strand_id
1 'polypeptide(L)'
;MERLDLLLIHEIRSRKVRTDGIHFHTFRYLSLTLAAYVGEDVTIRFDPRDMGEIRVFYRNRFLCRAISADLAGQTIPLREIVNARKRRREQLKSIVKDRLKTVRCLNFEACKERKLMQARSSQPNHNLQTQALLQRVEHCRLL
;
A
#
# COMPACT_ATOMS: atom_id res chain seq x y z
N MET A 1 21.54 -41.63 -7.38
CA MET A 1 21.07 -40.39 -8.04
C MET A 1 19.58 -40.28 -7.82
N GLU A 2 19.20 -39.39 -6.91
CA GLU A 2 17.89 -39.36 -6.25
C GLU A 2 16.73 -39.05 -7.21
N ARG A 3 15.83 -40.03 -7.36
CA ARG A 3 14.47 -39.83 -7.87
C ARG A 3 13.67 -39.16 -6.76
N LEU A 4 13.49 -37.84 -6.80
CA LEU A 4 12.55 -37.17 -5.91
C LEU A 4 11.48 -36.40 -6.69
N ASP A 5 10.32 -37.05 -6.75
CA ASP A 5 8.97 -36.52 -6.56
C ASP A 5 8.54 -35.34 -7.43
N LEU A 6 8.09 -35.72 -8.63
CA LEU A 6 7.26 -34.94 -9.56
C LEU A 6 5.83 -34.62 -9.02
N LEU A 7 5.49 -35.03 -7.79
CA LEU A 7 4.09 -35.16 -7.40
C LEU A 7 3.42 -33.92 -6.80
N LEU A 8 4.15 -32.93 -6.28
CA LEU A 8 3.56 -31.63 -5.92
C LEU A 8 4.63 -30.54 -5.89
N ILE A 9 4.97 -29.99 -7.05
CA ILE A 9 5.82 -28.80 -7.10
C ILE A 9 5.15 -27.75 -7.97
N HIS A 10 4.82 -26.61 -7.36
CA HIS A 10 4.33 -25.47 -8.12
C HIS A 10 5.49 -24.90 -8.94
N GLU A 11 5.42 -24.99 -10.27
CA GLU A 11 6.41 -24.42 -11.16
C GLU A 11 6.14 -22.93 -11.32
N ILE A 12 7.14 -22.10 -11.02
CA ILE A 12 7.09 -20.67 -11.27
C ILE A 12 8.02 -20.32 -12.39
N ARG A 13 7.49 -19.47 -13.29
CA ARG A 13 8.19 -18.95 -14.45
C ARG A 13 9.51 -18.28 -14.09
N SER A 14 10.39 -18.24 -15.09
CA SER A 14 11.79 -17.84 -15.01
C SER A 14 12.03 -16.57 -14.18
N ARG A 15 13.07 -16.63 -13.34
CA ARG A 15 13.61 -15.50 -12.60
C ARG A 15 15.08 -15.34 -12.95
N LYS A 16 15.53 -14.08 -13.04
CA LYS A 16 16.95 -13.76 -13.20
C LYS A 16 17.68 -13.97 -11.89
N VAL A 17 18.82 -14.65 -11.97
CA VAL A 17 19.77 -14.75 -10.86
C VAL A 17 20.51 -13.42 -10.72
N ARG A 18 20.49 -12.84 -9.51
CA ARG A 18 21.26 -11.64 -9.19
C ARG A 18 22.52 -12.04 -8.42
N THR A 19 23.46 -11.11 -8.28
CA THR A 19 24.72 -11.32 -7.53
C THR A 19 24.48 -11.69 -6.06
N ASP A 20 23.38 -11.20 -5.48
CA ASP A 20 22.97 -11.45 -4.10
C ASP A 20 22.06 -12.67 -3.92
N GLY A 21 21.70 -13.34 -5.03
CA GLY A 21 20.87 -14.54 -5.07
C GLY A 21 19.59 -14.37 -5.91
N ILE A 22 18.63 -15.27 -5.67
CA ILE A 22 17.35 -15.27 -6.38
C ILE A 22 16.29 -14.60 -5.50
N HIS A 23 15.55 -13.66 -6.07
CA HIS A 23 14.45 -13.00 -5.39
C HIS A 23 13.13 -13.66 -5.74
N PHE A 24 12.45 -14.20 -4.73
CA PHE A 24 11.18 -14.89 -4.92
C PHE A 24 10.25 -14.60 -3.75
N HIS A 25 9.00 -14.22 -4.04
CA HIS A 25 8.01 -13.80 -3.04
C HIS A 25 8.61 -12.89 -1.95
N THR A 26 9.34 -11.84 -2.30
CA THR A 26 9.96 -10.90 -1.34
C THR A 26 11.07 -11.50 -0.46
N PHE A 27 11.37 -12.80 -0.58
CA PHE A 27 12.49 -13.45 0.08
C PHE A 27 13.70 -13.56 -0.84
N ARG A 28 14.87 -13.61 -0.24
CA ARG A 28 16.15 -13.81 -0.93
C ARG A 28 16.66 -15.22 -0.66
N TYR A 29 16.82 -15.98 -1.74
CA TYR A 29 17.38 -17.33 -1.72
C TYR A 29 18.82 -17.32 -2.20
N LEU A 30 19.69 -17.96 -1.42
CA LEU A 30 21.13 -17.99 -1.67
C LEU A 30 21.63 -19.43 -1.81
N SER A 31 22.59 -19.62 -2.72
CA SER A 31 23.42 -20.81 -2.83
C SER A 31 24.71 -20.43 -3.53
N LEU A 32 25.85 -21.00 -3.11
CA LEU A 32 27.15 -20.71 -3.71
C LEU A 32 27.22 -21.13 -5.19
N THR A 33 26.45 -22.16 -5.55
CA THR A 33 26.37 -22.68 -6.93
C THR A 33 25.74 -21.69 -7.91
N LEU A 34 24.94 -20.73 -7.42
CA LEU A 34 24.29 -19.71 -8.26
C LEU A 34 25.26 -18.63 -8.74
N ALA A 35 26.44 -18.49 -8.12
CA ALA A 35 27.43 -17.49 -8.49
C ALA A 35 27.92 -17.64 -9.95
N ALA A 36 27.94 -18.87 -10.47
CA ALA A 36 28.31 -19.15 -11.86
C ALA A 36 27.19 -18.84 -12.87
N TYR A 37 25.97 -18.53 -12.40
CA TYR A 37 24.77 -18.35 -13.23
C TYR A 37 24.16 -16.95 -13.04
N VAL A 38 24.92 -15.99 -12.52
CA VAL A 38 24.46 -14.60 -12.34
C VAL A 38 24.12 -14.00 -13.71
N GLY A 39 22.91 -13.43 -13.84
CA GLY A 39 22.38 -12.88 -15.09
C GLY A 39 21.56 -13.84 -15.93
N GLU A 40 21.65 -15.15 -15.67
CA GLU A 40 20.87 -16.18 -16.36
C GLU A 40 19.43 -16.28 -15.81
N ASP A 41 18.53 -16.77 -16.66
CA ASP A 41 17.15 -17.09 -16.29
C ASP A 41 17.04 -18.53 -15.79
N VAL A 42 16.49 -18.70 -14.58
CA VAL A 42 16.30 -20.00 -13.94
C VAL A 42 14.84 -20.26 -13.59
N THR A 43 14.42 -21.51 -13.68
CA THR A 43 13.09 -21.98 -13.28
C THR A 43 13.12 -22.42 -11.83
N ILE A 44 12.11 -22.00 -11.05
CA ILE A 44 12.04 -22.27 -9.62
C ILE A 44 10.88 -23.23 -9.34
N ARG A 45 11.15 -24.18 -8.46
CA ARG A 45 10.25 -25.23 -8.03
C ARG A 45 10.28 -25.31 -6.51
N PHE A 46 9.12 -25.20 -5.87
CA PHE A 46 9.00 -25.19 -4.41
C PHE A 46 7.74 -25.94 -3.96
N ASP A 47 7.75 -26.40 -2.70
CA ASP A 47 6.58 -26.97 -2.04
C ASP A 47 5.85 -25.86 -1.26
N PRO A 48 4.55 -25.59 -1.48
CA PRO A 48 3.80 -24.60 -0.70
C PRO A 48 3.84 -24.81 0.83
N ARG A 49 4.17 -26.02 1.31
CA ARG A 49 4.32 -26.32 2.74
C ARG A 49 5.65 -25.86 3.32
N ASP A 50 6.68 -25.73 2.49
CA ASP A 50 8.02 -25.34 2.92
C ASP A 50 8.60 -24.26 2.00
N MET A 51 8.59 -23.00 2.48
CA MET A 51 9.22 -21.88 1.77
C MET A 51 10.70 -21.70 2.12
N GLY A 52 11.24 -22.45 3.09
CA GLY A 52 12.63 -22.29 3.52
C GLY A 52 13.63 -22.68 2.43
N GLU A 53 13.27 -23.67 1.61
CA GLU A 53 14.10 -24.21 0.54
C GLU A 53 13.40 -24.15 -0.82
N ILE A 54 14.13 -23.72 -1.85
CA ILE A 54 13.68 -23.80 -3.24
C ILE A 54 14.61 -24.66 -4.07
N ARG A 55 14.03 -25.34 -5.06
CA ARG A 55 14.77 -26.11 -6.06
C ARG A 55 14.90 -25.28 -7.33
N VAL A 56 16.13 -25.06 -7.77
CA VAL A 56 16.45 -24.23 -8.93
C VAL A 56 16.83 -25.14 -10.10
N PHE A 57 16.24 -24.85 -11.25
CA PHE A 57 16.48 -25.54 -12.51
C PHE A 57 16.98 -24.55 -13.56
N TYR A 58 18.01 -24.96 -14.31
CA TYR A 58 18.50 -24.22 -15.47
C TYR A 58 18.30 -25.08 -16.72
N ARG A 59 17.58 -24.58 -17.73
CA ARG A 59 17.24 -25.33 -18.95
C ARG A 59 16.71 -26.75 -18.67
N ASN A 60 15.75 -26.84 -17.75
CA ASN A 60 15.15 -28.10 -17.28
C ASN A 60 16.11 -29.08 -16.55
N ARG A 61 17.37 -28.70 -16.35
CA ARG A 61 18.33 -29.47 -15.54
C ARG A 61 18.32 -28.97 -14.10
N PHE A 62 18.29 -29.88 -13.15
CA PHE A 62 18.43 -29.53 -11.72
C PHE A 62 19.82 -28.94 -11.49
N LEU A 63 19.86 -27.74 -10.90
CA LEU A 63 21.10 -27.05 -10.59
C LEU A 63 21.45 -27.22 -9.11
N CYS A 64 20.59 -26.69 -8.24
CA CYS A 64 20.85 -26.64 -6.82
C CYS A 64 19.59 -26.45 -5.98
N ARG A 65 19.75 -26.70 -4.68
CA ARG A 65 18.85 -26.21 -3.65
C ARG A 65 19.36 -24.87 -3.12
N ALA A 66 18.47 -23.89 -3.04
CA ALA A 66 18.77 -22.58 -2.47
C ALA A 66 17.91 -22.34 -1.22
N ILE A 67 18.52 -21.76 -0.20
CA ILE A 67 17.90 -21.55 1.11
C ILE A 67 17.66 -20.06 1.28
N SER A 68 16.49 -19.69 1.82
CA SER A 68 16.22 -18.29 2.16
C SER A 68 16.91 -17.91 3.46
N ALA A 69 17.62 -16.78 3.47
CA ALA A 69 18.22 -16.26 4.70
C ALA A 69 17.16 -15.83 5.73
N ASP A 70 16.01 -15.33 5.26
CA ASP A 70 14.96 -14.78 6.12
C ASP A 70 14.12 -15.86 6.83
N LEU A 71 14.06 -17.08 6.28
CA LEU A 71 13.34 -18.21 6.86
C LEU A 71 14.30 -19.29 7.39
N ALA A 72 15.60 -18.97 7.46
CA ALA A 72 16.63 -19.92 7.86
C ALA A 72 16.33 -20.45 9.28
N GLY A 73 16.15 -21.77 9.39
CA GLY A 73 15.88 -22.46 10.66
C GLY A 73 14.40 -22.65 11.02
N GLN A 74 13.45 -22.21 10.18
CA GLN A 74 12.02 -22.43 10.41
C GLN A 74 11.30 -22.93 9.15
N THR A 75 10.53 -24.01 9.29
CA THR A 75 9.65 -24.49 8.23
C THR A 75 8.37 -23.65 8.22
N ILE A 76 8.34 -22.61 7.38
CA ILE A 76 7.20 -21.69 7.27
C ILE A 76 6.41 -22.02 6.00
N PRO A 77 5.11 -22.38 6.12
CA PRO A 77 4.27 -22.65 4.96
C PRO A 77 3.86 -21.34 4.25
N LEU A 78 3.66 -21.40 2.94
CA LEU A 78 3.28 -20.26 2.11
C LEU A 78 1.99 -19.57 2.62
N ARG A 79 1.04 -20.35 3.15
CA ARG A 79 -0.21 -19.83 3.71
C ARG A 79 0.03 -18.82 4.84
N GLU A 80 1.02 -19.08 5.70
CA GLU A 80 1.33 -18.21 6.82
C GLU A 80 1.90 -16.88 6.36
N ILE A 81 2.80 -16.92 5.36
CA ILE A 81 3.37 -15.73 4.72
C ILE A 81 2.27 -14.87 4.08
N VAL A 82 1.34 -15.50 3.36
CA VAL A 82 0.21 -14.79 2.73
C VAL A 82 -0.70 -14.16 3.78
N ASN A 83 -1.00 -14.88 4.86
CA ASN A 83 -1.82 -14.37 5.95
C ASN A 83 -1.14 -13.19 6.68
N ALA A 84 0.16 -13.31 6.97
CA ALA A 84 0.94 -12.24 7.59
C ALA A 84 0.94 -10.97 6.72
N ARG A 85 1.09 -11.13 5.39
CA ARG A 85 0.97 -10.01 4.44
C ARG A 85 -0.41 -9.39 4.43
N LYS A 86 -1.46 -10.22 4.43
CA LYS A 86 -2.85 -9.75 4.46
C LYS A 86 -3.11 -8.91 5.72
N ARG A 87 -2.74 -9.42 6.90
CA ARG A 87 -2.85 -8.71 8.18
C ARG A 87 -2.12 -7.37 8.14
N ARG A 88 -0.86 -7.36 7.70
CA ARG A 88 -0.07 -6.13 7.58
C ARG A 88 -0.70 -5.13 6.61
N ARG A 89 -1.21 -5.59 5.47
CA ARG A 89 -1.89 -4.75 4.49
C ARG A 89 -3.18 -4.15 5.05
N GLU A 90 -3.94 -4.93 5.80
CA GLU A 90 -5.19 -4.48 6.44
C GLU A 90 -4.92 -3.42 7.52
N GLN A 91 -3.90 -3.64 8.36
CA GLN A 91 -3.45 -2.66 9.36
C GLN A 91 -3.01 -1.34 8.71
N LEU A 92 -2.20 -1.40 7.65
CA LEU A 92 -1.78 -0.18 6.95
C LEU A 92 -2.96 0.53 6.27
N LYS A 93 -3.90 -0.24 5.71
CA LYS A 93 -5.13 0.32 5.12
C LYS A 93 -5.99 1.03 6.15
N SER A 94 -6.15 0.48 7.36
CA SER A 94 -6.93 1.14 8.40
C SER A 94 -6.27 2.46 8.82
N ILE A 95 -4.95 2.46 9.06
CA ILE A 95 -4.21 3.68 9.41
C ILE A 95 -4.35 4.75 8.33
N VAL A 96 -4.20 4.39 7.06
CA VAL A 96 -4.35 5.35 5.94
C VAL A 96 -5.78 5.87 5.85
N LYS A 97 -6.79 5.00 6.03
CA LYS A 97 -8.20 5.38 6.03
C LYS A 97 -8.52 6.35 7.16
N ASP A 98 -8.00 6.10 8.36
CA ASP A 98 -8.22 6.94 9.54
C ASP A 98 -7.59 8.32 9.34
N ARG A 99 -6.33 8.38 8.86
CA ARG A 99 -5.66 9.64 8.53
C ARG A 99 -6.43 10.43 7.47
N LEU A 100 -6.90 9.78 6.41
CA LEU A 100 -7.72 10.42 5.37
C LEU A 100 -9.08 10.90 5.90
N LYS A 101 -9.64 10.25 6.92
CA LYS A 101 -10.87 10.71 7.58
C LYS A 101 -10.59 11.99 8.36
N THR A 102 -9.55 12.02 9.18
CA THR A 102 -9.15 13.22 9.94
C THR A 102 -8.90 14.41 9.02
N VAL A 103 -8.11 14.24 7.95
CA VAL A 103 -7.86 15.32 6.98
C VAL A 103 -9.16 15.81 6.32
N ARG A 104 -10.06 14.90 5.95
CA ARG A 104 -11.36 15.28 5.39
C ARG A 104 -12.24 16.04 6.38
N CYS A 105 -12.27 15.61 7.64
CA CYS A 105 -12.99 16.31 8.70
C CYS A 105 -12.46 17.74 8.87
N LEU A 106 -11.14 17.91 9.01
CA LEU A 106 -10.49 19.22 9.13
C LEU A 106 -10.79 20.11 7.92
N ASN A 107 -10.69 19.57 6.70
CA ASN A 107 -11.00 20.33 5.50
C ASN A 107 -12.47 20.75 5.41
N PHE A 108 -13.39 19.91 5.91
CA PHE A 108 -14.82 20.21 5.94
C PHE A 108 -15.14 21.30 6.97
N GLU A 109 -14.53 21.23 8.15
CA GLU A 109 -14.61 22.27 9.19
C GLU A 109 -14.04 23.61 8.68
N ALA A 110 -12.87 23.60 8.07
CA ALA A 110 -12.26 24.79 7.47
C ALA A 110 -13.14 25.39 6.34
N CYS A 111 -13.85 24.57 5.56
CA CYS A 111 -14.79 25.04 4.56
C CYS A 111 -16.05 25.67 5.17
N LYS A 112 -16.55 25.11 6.29
CA LYS A 112 -17.69 25.64 7.04
C LYS A 112 -17.36 27.01 7.65
N GLU A 113 -16.19 27.14 8.28
CA GLU A 113 -15.73 28.42 8.85
C GLU A 113 -15.53 29.49 7.78
N ARG A 114 -14.95 29.16 6.62
CA ARG A 114 -14.82 30.08 5.49
C ARG A 114 -16.17 30.56 4.95
N LYS A 115 -17.17 29.67 4.84
CA LYS A 115 -18.54 30.05 4.41
C LYS A 115 -19.23 30.97 5.42
N LEU A 116 -19.04 30.71 6.72
CA LEU A 116 -19.57 31.57 7.80
C LEU A 116 -18.92 32.96 7.82
N MET A 117 -17.60 33.05 7.60
CA MET A 117 -16.91 34.33 7.48
C MET A 117 -17.34 35.11 6.22
N GLN A 118 -17.51 34.44 5.07
CA GLN A 118 -18.00 35.07 3.84
C GLN A 118 -19.45 35.56 3.97
N ALA A 119 -20.34 34.78 4.60
CA ALA A 119 -21.72 35.19 4.86
C ALA A 119 -21.83 36.38 5.83
N ARG A 120 -20.87 36.56 6.74
CA ARG A 120 -20.78 37.74 7.60
C ARG A 120 -20.28 38.99 6.87
N SER A 121 -19.37 38.82 5.91
CA SER A 121 -18.87 39.93 5.08
C SER A 121 -19.88 40.44 4.03
N SER A 122 -20.91 39.64 3.72
CA SER A 122 -21.95 39.96 2.72
C SER A 122 -23.27 40.43 3.33
N GLN A 123 -23.30 40.88 4.59
CA GLN A 123 -24.50 41.57 5.09
C GLN A 123 -24.61 42.92 4.35
N PRO A 124 -25.70 43.18 3.61
CA PRO A 124 -25.88 44.48 2.97
C PRO A 124 -26.04 45.52 4.07
N ASN A 125 -25.31 46.63 3.95
CA ASN A 125 -25.50 47.82 4.78
C ASN A 125 -26.93 48.38 4.56
N HIS A 126 -27.92 47.81 5.25
CA HIS A 126 -29.23 48.42 5.44
C HIS A 126 -29.10 49.57 6.45
N ASN A 127 -28.36 50.62 6.08
CA ASN A 127 -28.34 51.84 6.90
C ASN A 127 -28.09 53.12 6.09
N LEU A 128 -28.59 53.18 4.84
CA LEU A 128 -28.70 54.46 4.12
C LEU A 128 -30.12 54.80 3.61
N GLN A 129 -31.14 53.98 3.89
CA GLN A 129 -32.53 54.31 3.51
C GLN A 129 -33.44 54.71 4.67
N THR A 130 -33.05 54.46 5.92
CA THR A 130 -33.84 54.84 7.11
C THR A 130 -33.61 56.28 7.57
N GLN A 131 -32.62 57.01 7.02
CA GLN A 131 -32.45 58.44 7.29
C GLN A 131 -33.30 59.35 6.37
N ALA A 132 -33.83 58.85 5.24
CA ALA A 132 -34.61 59.67 4.30
C ALA A 132 -36.13 59.71 4.59
N LEU A 133 -36.63 58.92 5.55
CA LEU A 133 -38.06 58.89 5.92
C LEU A 133 -38.41 59.75 7.14
N LEU A 134 -37.43 60.26 7.88
CA LEU A 134 -37.64 61.16 9.01
C LEU A 134 -37.63 62.65 8.64
N GLN A 135 -37.20 63.03 7.43
CA GLN A 135 -37.23 64.43 6.97
C GLN A 135 -38.52 64.85 6.23
N ARG A 136 -39.48 63.93 6.02
CA ARG A 136 -40.78 64.27 5.40
C ARG A 136 -41.93 64.42 6.40
N VAL A 137 -41.78 63.93 7.63
CA VAL A 137 -42.85 64.01 8.65
C VAL A 137 -42.86 65.35 9.37
N GLU A 138 -41.73 66.07 9.45
CA GLU A 138 -41.69 67.39 10.12
C GLU A 138 -42.31 68.53 9.30
N HIS A 139 -42.49 68.38 7.98
CA HIS A 139 -43.06 69.44 7.14
C HIS A 139 -44.60 69.44 7.09
N CYS A 140 -45.26 68.36 7.54
CA CYS A 140 -46.73 68.27 7.58
C CYS A 140 -47.33 68.65 8.95
N ARG A 141 -46.54 69.19 9.89
CA ARG A 141 -47.03 69.61 11.22
C ARG A 141 -47.12 71.14 11.40
N LEU A 142 -46.87 71.92 10.35
CA LEU A 142 -46.86 73.39 10.37
C LEU A 142 -47.74 74.06 9.28
N LEU A 143 -48.70 73.32 8.70
CA LEU A 143 -49.84 73.86 7.95
C LEU A 143 -51.13 73.28 8.55
#